data_AF-A0A936PEJ3-F1
#
_entry.id   AF-A0A936PEJ3-F1
#
_cell.length_a   1.000
_cell.length_b   1.000
_cell.length_c   1.000
_cell.angle_alpha   90.00
_cell.angle_beta   90.00
_cell.angle_gamma   90.00
#
_symmetry.space_group_name_H-M   'P 1'
#
loop_
_entity.id
_entity.type
_entity.pdbx_description
1 polymer ?
#
loop_
_entity_poly.entity_id
_entity_poly.type
_entity_poly.pdbx_seq_one_letter_code
_entity_poly.pdbx_strand_id
1 'polypeptide(L)'
;MPQNYGKYKPIKKLGRGASGTVYLAEDRFSGDNVALKVFDPELITATNQDQKRLKQFLTEASLAGKLAHPHIAAILDAAVDEDAGYIALEYVSGGDLSQFVPPGTLLPLDQAIEMAFKACGAFDYAFRQGIIHRDVKPANIMVVSGSNIKVVDFGAAYLHNAAATQITNIGSPGYMSPEQLQGGTLGFHSDMFSLGVVLYELFTGERPFVGRNMAELFSMIALRDPLPPSRMRAELPEGVDRFVMRMLQKKPDERYPSWAELALDIADVGSLGMFRNAIPDSERFAALRRIPILAPLSDPEIWELVYAAQWRRVQARTVLMREGEEGGSLYFLATGDATVTKQGRLLNMLRAGEYFGEMAYMKDGLIPRQATAETTTDALIAEFPAGALKQASTNCQLGVATALLHSLVERLALSDERIARVPT
;
A
#
# COMPACT_ATOMS: atom_id res chain seq x y z
N MET A 1 29.54 7.44 23.23
CA MET A 1 28.79 7.40 21.95
C MET A 1 28.34 5.96 21.76
N PRO A 2 27.19 5.69 21.11
CA PRO A 2 26.81 4.31 20.79
C PRO A 2 27.92 3.62 19.98
N GLN A 3 28.12 2.32 20.20
CA GLN A 3 28.99 1.49 19.37
C GLN A 3 28.46 1.48 17.93
N ASN A 4 29.34 1.35 16.93
CA ASN A 4 28.91 1.13 15.55
C ASN A 4 28.37 -0.30 15.41
N TYR A 5 27.36 -0.49 14.57
CA TYR A 5 26.78 -1.81 14.28
C TYR A 5 27.04 -2.14 12.81
N GLY A 6 28.02 -3.01 12.55
CA GLY A 6 28.49 -3.26 11.19
C GLY A 6 28.92 -1.96 10.49
N LYS A 7 28.30 -1.67 9.33
CA LYS A 7 28.54 -0.44 8.55
C LYS A 7 27.76 0.78 9.05
N TYR A 8 26.88 0.63 10.04
CA TYR A 8 25.98 1.67 10.49
C TYR A 8 26.52 2.44 11.69
N LYS A 9 26.49 3.77 11.59
CA LYS A 9 26.89 4.70 12.66
C LYS A 9 25.64 5.36 13.27
N PRO A 10 25.25 5.02 14.51
CA PRO A 10 24.13 5.68 15.16
C PRO A 10 24.37 7.19 15.34
N ILE A 11 23.40 8.00 14.91
CA ILE A 11 23.40 9.47 15.03
C ILE A 11 22.56 9.89 16.24
N LYS A 12 21.30 9.43 16.30
CA LYS A 12 20.32 9.86 17.31
C LYS A 12 19.36 8.71 17.64
N LYS A 13 18.99 8.57 18.91
CA LYS A 13 17.91 7.64 19.32
C LYS A 13 16.56 8.18 18.84
N LEU A 14 15.80 7.36 18.11
CA LEU A 14 14.43 7.64 17.66
C LEU A 14 13.39 7.14 18.67
N GLY A 15 13.62 5.96 19.26
CA GLY A 15 12.69 5.39 20.23
C GLY A 15 13.25 4.14 20.92
N ARG A 16 12.55 3.63 21.93
CA ARG A 16 12.81 2.32 22.54
C ARG A 16 11.49 1.55 22.62
N GLY A 17 11.44 0.40 21.96
CA GLY A 17 10.31 -0.51 21.97
C GLY A 17 10.54 -1.69 22.92
N ALA A 18 9.61 -2.65 22.91
CA ALA A 18 9.69 -3.86 23.73
C ALA A 18 10.79 -4.85 23.29
N SER A 19 11.22 -4.77 22.03
CA SER A 19 12.21 -5.67 21.41
C SER A 19 13.59 -5.04 21.23
N GLY A 20 13.74 -3.73 21.39
CA GLY A 20 15.03 -3.07 21.20
C GLY A 20 14.95 -1.54 21.14
N THR A 21 16.08 -0.90 20.84
CA THR A 21 16.21 0.54 20.67
C THR A 21 16.38 0.89 19.20
N VAL A 22 15.63 1.86 18.70
CA VAL A 22 15.73 2.34 17.31
C VAL A 22 16.53 3.63 17.27
N TYR A 23 17.52 3.68 16.38
CA TYR A 23 18.37 4.82 16.12
C TYR A 23 18.21 5.30 14.69
N LEU A 24 18.25 6.61 14.47
CA LEU A 24 18.68 7.18 13.20
C LEU A 24 20.17 6.88 13.09
N ALA A 25 20.57 6.22 12.01
CA ALA A 25 21.97 5.90 11.75
C ALA A 25 22.34 6.26 10.31
N GLU A 26 23.62 6.50 10.09
CA GLU A 26 24.20 6.69 8.76
C GLU A 26 24.73 5.34 8.26
N ASP A 27 24.33 4.92 7.07
CA ASP A 27 25.04 3.88 6.32
C ASP A 27 26.36 4.47 5.81
N ARG A 28 27.50 4.08 6.39
CA ARG A 28 28.80 4.65 6.02
C ARG A 28 29.26 4.28 4.61
N PHE A 29 28.60 3.35 3.95
CA PHE A 29 28.92 2.96 2.59
C PHE A 29 28.14 3.81 1.56
N SER A 30 26.82 3.96 1.73
CA SER A 30 26.00 4.77 0.79
C SER A 30 25.92 6.25 1.16
N GLY A 31 26.11 6.59 2.44
CA GLY A 31 25.87 7.92 2.99
C GLY A 31 24.40 8.20 3.35
N ASP A 32 23.51 7.23 3.15
CA ASP A 32 22.09 7.41 3.43
C ASP A 32 21.75 7.23 4.92
N ASN A 33 20.65 7.85 5.32
CA ASN A 33 20.08 7.66 6.65
C ASN A 33 19.20 6.40 6.70
N VAL A 34 19.33 5.62 7.76
CA VAL A 34 18.53 4.42 8.04
C VAL A 34 17.93 4.46 9.45
N ALA A 35 16.81 3.76 9.63
CA ALA A 35 16.29 3.43 10.95
C ALA A 35 16.92 2.11 11.40
N LEU A 36 17.87 2.18 12.33
CA LEU A 36 18.61 1.03 12.85
C LEU A 36 17.98 0.55 14.17
N LYS A 37 17.28 -0.57 14.14
CA LYS A 37 16.74 -1.25 15.33
C LYS A 37 17.81 -2.18 15.89
N VAL A 38 18.28 -1.88 17.09
CA VAL A 38 19.29 -2.65 17.81
C VAL A 38 18.64 -3.40 18.95
N PHE A 39 18.95 -4.67 19.06
CA PHE A 39 18.41 -5.59 20.06
C PHE A 39 19.38 -5.70 21.24
N ASP A 40 18.85 -5.73 22.47
CA ASP A 40 19.67 -5.72 23.70
C ASP A 40 20.53 -7.01 23.80
N PRO A 41 21.83 -6.95 24.16
CA PRO A 41 22.74 -8.12 24.19
C PRO A 41 22.29 -9.29 25.07
N GLU A 42 21.56 -9.00 26.16
CA GLU A 42 20.99 -10.00 27.09
C GLU A 42 20.00 -10.96 26.40
N LEU A 43 19.55 -10.64 25.18
CA LEU A 43 18.73 -11.49 24.33
C LEU A 43 19.45 -12.74 23.80
N ILE A 44 20.77 -12.69 23.74
CA ILE A 44 21.59 -13.73 23.10
C ILE A 44 22.04 -14.78 24.15
N THR A 45 22.01 -14.44 25.45
CA THR A 45 22.57 -15.26 26.55
C THR A 45 21.55 -16.07 27.38
N ALA A 46 20.28 -16.10 26.95
CA ALA A 46 19.21 -17.05 27.30
C ALA A 46 18.79 -17.22 28.78
N THR A 47 17.71 -16.53 29.15
CA THR A 47 16.59 -17.05 29.97
C THR A 47 15.34 -17.27 29.10
N ASN A 48 14.28 -17.91 29.63
CA ASN A 48 13.05 -18.26 28.87
C ASN A 48 12.33 -17.06 28.19
N GLN A 49 12.49 -15.82 28.67
CA GLN A 49 11.94 -14.61 28.02
C GLN A 49 12.75 -14.17 26.80
N ASP A 50 14.04 -14.54 26.71
CA ASP A 50 14.97 -14.11 25.67
C ASP A 50 14.75 -14.88 24.35
N GLN A 51 14.28 -16.13 24.43
CA GLN A 51 13.94 -16.93 23.24
C GLN A 51 12.82 -16.31 22.39
N LYS A 52 11.86 -15.59 23.01
CA LYS A 52 10.75 -14.97 22.27
C LYS A 52 11.20 -13.76 21.48
N ARG A 53 11.96 -12.87 22.09
CA ARG A 53 12.48 -11.67 21.45
C ARG A 53 13.50 -12.03 20.36
N LEU A 54 14.30 -13.08 20.58
CA LEU A 54 15.13 -13.67 19.52
C LEU A 54 14.28 -14.20 18.36
N LYS A 55 13.16 -14.88 18.62
CA LYS A 55 12.24 -15.32 17.55
C LYS A 55 11.63 -14.15 16.76
N GLN A 56 11.28 -13.05 17.43
CA GLN A 56 10.82 -11.82 16.77
C GLN A 56 11.89 -11.25 15.86
N PHE A 57 13.12 -11.11 16.38
CA PHE A 57 14.28 -10.69 15.60
C PHE A 57 14.48 -11.57 14.36
N LEU A 58 14.54 -12.90 14.54
CA LEU A 58 14.76 -13.83 13.44
C LEU A 58 13.64 -13.78 12.40
N THR A 59 12.40 -13.54 12.85
CA THR A 59 11.26 -13.39 11.94
C THR A 59 11.41 -12.11 11.12
N GLU A 60 11.65 -10.97 11.75
CA GLU A 60 11.82 -9.68 11.07
C GLU A 60 13.04 -9.71 10.14
N ALA A 61 14.18 -10.24 10.59
CA ALA A 61 15.36 -10.44 9.77
C ALA A 61 15.08 -11.36 8.56
N SER A 62 14.25 -12.41 8.73
CA SER A 62 13.88 -13.30 7.62
C SER A 62 13.03 -12.63 6.54
N LEU A 63 12.44 -11.46 6.83
CA LEU A 63 11.67 -10.66 5.87
C LEU A 63 12.56 -9.71 5.06
N ALA A 64 13.85 -9.59 5.39
CA ALA A 64 14.82 -8.81 4.63
C ALA A 64 14.78 -9.19 3.14
N GLY A 65 14.59 -8.20 2.27
CA GLY A 65 14.47 -8.39 0.82
C GLY A 65 13.21 -9.11 0.32
N LYS A 66 12.30 -9.57 1.20
CA LYS A 66 11.06 -10.28 0.79
C LYS A 66 9.87 -9.36 0.59
N LEU A 67 9.81 -8.24 1.30
CA LEU A 67 8.72 -7.28 1.20
C LEU A 67 9.15 -6.09 0.35
N ALA A 68 8.49 -5.93 -0.79
CA ALA A 68 8.67 -4.79 -1.69
C ALA A 68 7.29 -4.19 -1.98
N HIS A 69 6.95 -3.11 -1.28
CA HIS A 69 5.69 -2.39 -1.46
C HIS A 69 5.87 -0.91 -1.10
N PRO A 70 5.28 0.03 -1.87
CA PRO A 70 5.46 1.47 -1.64
C PRO A 70 5.04 1.93 -0.24
N HIS A 71 4.04 1.26 0.34
CA HIS A 71 3.52 1.54 1.69
C HIS A 71 4.02 0.59 2.78
N ILE A 72 5.11 -0.13 2.54
CA ILE A 72 5.85 -0.86 3.58
C ILE A 72 7.28 -0.33 3.58
N ALA A 73 7.85 -0.10 4.75
CA ALA A 73 9.25 0.27 4.84
C ALA A 73 10.13 -0.94 4.51
N ALA A 74 11.11 -0.75 3.62
CA ALA A 74 12.01 -1.82 3.25
C ALA A 74 12.93 -2.19 4.42
N ILE A 75 13.16 -3.50 4.61
CA ILE A 75 14.24 -4.00 5.45
C ILE A 75 15.48 -4.11 4.55
N LEU A 76 16.47 -3.26 4.83
CA LEU A 76 17.66 -3.06 4.00
C LEU A 76 18.76 -4.06 4.33
N ASP A 77 18.95 -4.33 5.62
CA ASP A 77 19.98 -5.24 6.13
C ASP A 77 19.54 -5.80 7.49
N ALA A 78 20.04 -6.98 7.82
CA ALA A 78 19.86 -7.59 9.14
C ALA A 78 21.05 -8.48 9.47
N ALA A 79 21.59 -8.33 10.68
CA ALA A 79 22.71 -9.16 11.13
C ALA A 79 22.55 -9.53 12.62
N VAL A 80 23.09 -10.69 12.98
CA VAL A 80 23.29 -11.14 14.35
C VAL A 80 24.76 -11.43 14.52
N ASP A 81 25.35 -10.84 15.55
CA ASP A 81 26.69 -11.21 16.03
C ASP A 81 26.60 -11.68 17.50
N GLU A 82 27.70 -12.18 18.06
CA GLU A 82 27.77 -12.69 19.44
C GLU A 82 27.36 -11.64 20.49
N ASP A 83 27.58 -10.35 20.19
CA ASP A 83 27.36 -9.24 21.13
C ASP A 83 26.07 -8.44 20.88
N ALA A 84 25.50 -8.44 19.66
CA ALA A 84 24.30 -7.69 19.32
C ALA A 84 23.64 -8.13 18.00
N GLY A 85 22.31 -8.06 17.94
CA GLY A 85 21.54 -8.14 16.70
C GLY A 85 21.07 -6.76 16.25
N TYR A 86 21.04 -6.51 14.94
CA TYR A 86 20.44 -5.31 14.38
C TYR A 86 19.62 -5.59 13.12
N ILE A 87 18.65 -4.71 12.87
CA ILE A 87 17.88 -4.63 11.62
C ILE A 87 17.95 -3.19 11.15
N ALA A 88 18.43 -2.97 9.94
CA ALA A 88 18.44 -1.68 9.27
C ALA A 88 17.21 -1.59 8.35
N LEU A 89 16.39 -0.58 8.59
CA LEU A 89 15.18 -0.30 7.84
C LEU A 89 15.31 1.04 7.10
N GLU A 90 14.52 1.19 6.05
CA GLU A 90 14.27 2.49 5.42
C GLU A 90 13.87 3.53 6.47
N TYR A 91 14.56 4.67 6.48
CA TYR A 91 14.23 5.76 7.39
C TYR A 91 13.10 6.62 6.84
N VAL A 92 12.02 6.76 7.62
CA VAL A 92 10.89 7.65 7.31
C VAL A 92 10.90 8.82 8.29
N SER A 93 11.03 10.05 7.77
CA SER A 93 11.30 11.24 8.58
C SER A 93 10.06 11.99 9.10
N GLY A 94 8.87 11.73 8.55
CA GLY A 94 7.63 12.47 8.88
C GLY A 94 6.94 12.03 10.17
N GLY A 95 7.58 11.19 10.98
CA GLY A 95 7.00 10.63 12.21
C GLY A 95 5.96 9.54 11.93
N ASP A 96 5.11 9.26 12.90
CA ASP A 96 4.09 8.20 12.83
C ASP A 96 2.69 8.73 13.15
N LEU A 97 1.66 7.90 12.97
CA LEU A 97 0.28 8.34 13.13
C LEU A 97 -0.12 8.70 14.58
N SER A 98 0.70 8.36 15.59
CA SER A 98 0.42 8.74 16.99
C SER A 98 0.45 10.25 17.22
N GLN A 99 1.07 11.03 16.34
CA GLN A 99 1.06 12.49 16.42
C GLN A 99 -0.29 13.11 16.02
N PHE A 100 -1.18 12.33 15.40
CA PHE A 100 -2.47 12.80 14.87
C PHE A 100 -3.69 12.24 15.60
N VAL A 101 -3.50 11.47 16.68
CA VAL A 101 -4.60 10.99 17.52
C VAL A 101 -4.97 11.92 18.68
N PRO A 102 -4.09 12.76 19.25
CA PRO A 102 -4.49 13.66 20.32
C PRO A 102 -5.58 14.67 19.88
N PRO A 103 -6.52 15.05 20.76
CA PRO A 103 -7.48 16.12 20.48
C PRO A 103 -6.78 17.41 20.01
N GLY A 104 -7.27 17.99 18.91
CA GLY A 104 -6.69 19.20 18.30
C GLY A 104 -5.57 18.95 17.29
N THR A 105 -5.14 17.70 17.11
CA THR A 105 -4.11 17.31 16.11
C THR A 105 -4.63 16.40 15.01
N LEU A 106 -5.94 16.15 14.99
CA LEU A 106 -6.58 15.25 14.03
C LEU A 106 -6.34 15.71 12.59
N LEU A 107 -6.07 14.74 11.73
CA LEU A 107 -5.94 14.98 10.30
C LEU A 107 -7.29 15.41 9.69
N PRO A 108 -7.24 16.17 8.59
CA PRO A 108 -8.36 16.25 7.67
C PRO A 108 -8.86 14.85 7.29
N LEU A 109 -10.18 14.66 7.26
CA LEU A 109 -10.80 13.34 7.08
C LEU A 109 -10.38 12.69 5.75
N ASP A 110 -10.27 13.48 4.69
CA ASP A 110 -9.81 13.08 3.37
C ASP A 110 -8.39 12.48 3.41
N GLN A 111 -7.46 13.13 4.14
CA GLN A 111 -6.11 12.61 4.31
C GLN A 111 -6.11 11.30 5.10
N ALA A 112 -6.88 11.22 6.18
CA ALA A 112 -6.96 10.02 7.00
C ALA A 112 -7.60 8.84 6.23
N ILE A 113 -8.60 9.09 5.39
CA ILE A 113 -9.21 8.08 4.49
C ILE A 113 -8.18 7.60 3.45
N GLU A 114 -7.41 8.51 2.86
CA GLU A 114 -6.40 8.11 1.86
C GLU A 114 -5.27 7.29 2.51
N MET A 115 -4.83 7.65 3.72
CA MET A 115 -3.90 6.84 4.51
C MET A 115 -4.47 5.46 4.84
N ALA A 116 -5.75 5.38 5.20
CA ALA A 116 -6.45 4.11 5.46
C ALA A 116 -6.47 3.19 4.24
N PHE A 117 -6.76 3.76 3.07
CA PHE A 117 -6.74 3.03 1.80
C PHE A 117 -5.35 2.45 1.50
N LYS A 118 -4.31 3.27 1.65
CA LYS A 118 -2.90 2.86 1.44
C LYS A 118 -2.47 1.77 2.44
N ALA A 119 -2.90 1.87 3.69
CA ALA A 119 -2.67 0.85 4.70
C ALA A 119 -3.34 -0.49 4.33
N CYS A 120 -4.57 -0.45 3.79
CA CYS A 120 -5.24 -1.68 3.30
C CYS A 120 -4.41 -2.36 2.20
N GLY A 121 -3.87 -1.60 1.24
CA GLY A 121 -2.98 -2.15 0.21
C GLY A 121 -1.71 -2.78 0.80
N ALA A 122 -1.09 -2.13 1.79
CA ALA A 122 0.08 -2.67 2.49
C ALA A 122 -0.23 -4.00 3.22
N PHE A 123 -1.33 -4.07 3.96
CA PHE A 123 -1.70 -5.29 4.69
C PHE A 123 -2.20 -6.41 3.76
N ASP A 124 -2.87 -6.09 2.65
CA ASP A 124 -3.22 -7.08 1.64
C ASP A 124 -1.98 -7.72 1.03
N TYR A 125 -1.00 -6.89 0.65
CA TYR A 125 0.26 -7.38 0.12
C TYR A 125 0.99 -8.27 1.13
N ALA A 126 1.15 -7.81 2.38
CA ALA A 126 1.80 -8.59 3.42
C ALA A 126 1.09 -9.96 3.61
N PHE A 127 -0.25 -9.95 3.66
CA PHE A 127 -1.03 -11.18 3.80
C PHE A 127 -0.82 -12.16 2.64
N ARG A 128 -0.77 -11.66 1.39
CA ARG A 128 -0.47 -12.50 0.21
C ARG A 128 0.95 -13.08 0.23
N GLN A 129 1.89 -12.40 0.87
CA GLN A 129 3.22 -12.92 1.16
C GLN A 129 3.25 -13.90 2.36
N GLY A 130 2.08 -14.26 2.90
CA GLY A 130 1.94 -15.19 4.02
C GLY A 130 2.22 -14.56 5.39
N ILE A 131 2.19 -13.24 5.49
CA ILE A 131 2.61 -12.47 6.66
C ILE A 131 1.40 -11.76 7.28
N ILE A 132 1.20 -11.98 8.58
CA ILE A 132 0.23 -11.24 9.40
C ILE A 132 1.03 -10.35 10.34
N HIS A 133 0.74 -9.06 10.43
CA HIS A 133 1.52 -8.07 11.17
C HIS A 133 1.41 -8.22 12.70
N ARG A 134 0.19 -8.40 13.22
CA ARG A 134 -0.15 -8.65 14.64
C ARG A 134 0.08 -7.51 15.65
N ASP A 135 0.63 -6.39 15.24
CA ASP A 135 0.89 -5.22 16.10
C ASP A 135 0.55 -3.91 15.37
N VAL A 136 -0.59 -3.89 14.68
CA VAL A 136 -1.07 -2.69 13.99
C VAL A 136 -1.51 -1.65 15.02
N LYS A 137 -0.85 -0.49 15.01
CA LYS A 137 -1.09 0.66 15.90
C LYS A 137 -0.55 1.94 15.24
N PRO A 138 -0.92 3.14 15.72
CA PRO A 138 -0.50 4.39 15.07
C PRO A 138 1.03 4.54 14.97
N ALA A 139 1.76 4.10 16.01
CA ALA A 139 3.22 4.13 16.05
C ALA A 139 3.93 3.24 15.01
N ASN A 140 3.22 2.30 14.37
CA ASN A 140 3.76 1.41 13.35
C ASN A 140 3.33 1.82 11.93
N ILE A 141 2.69 2.98 11.76
CA ILE A 141 2.33 3.55 10.47
C ILE A 141 3.01 4.92 10.37
N MET A 142 4.11 4.96 9.64
CA MET A 142 4.94 6.14 9.44
C MET A 142 4.32 7.05 8.37
N VAL A 143 4.41 8.36 8.56
CA VAL A 143 4.03 9.35 7.55
C VAL A 143 5.27 9.77 6.78
N VAL A 144 5.23 9.62 5.46
CA VAL A 144 6.31 10.07 4.57
C VAL A 144 6.10 11.54 4.23
N SER A 145 4.93 11.86 3.66
CA SER A 145 4.50 13.22 3.30
C SER A 145 3.02 13.22 2.91
N GLY A 146 2.28 14.26 3.29
CA GLY A 146 0.83 14.33 3.04
C GLY A 146 0.13 13.07 3.55
N SER A 147 -0.60 12.39 2.66
CA SER A 147 -1.28 11.11 2.92
C SER A 147 -0.45 9.87 2.60
N ASN A 148 0.82 10.02 2.18
CA ASN A 148 1.69 8.88 1.88
C ASN A 148 2.25 8.28 3.19
N ILE A 149 2.05 6.98 3.36
CA ILE A 149 2.41 6.24 4.58
C ILE A 149 3.31 5.05 4.26
N LYS A 150 4.02 4.58 5.28
CA LYS A 150 4.75 3.31 5.28
C LYS A 150 4.50 2.56 6.57
N VAL A 151 4.05 1.32 6.46
CA VAL A 151 3.93 0.39 7.58
C VAL A 151 5.32 -0.14 7.95
N VAL A 152 5.62 -0.17 9.25
CA VAL A 152 6.90 -0.62 9.82
C VAL A 152 6.68 -1.68 10.90
N ASP A 153 7.77 -2.32 11.34
CA ASP A 153 7.82 -3.23 12.49
C ASP A 153 6.94 -4.49 12.37
N PHE A 154 7.31 -5.35 11.40
CA PHE A 154 6.80 -6.71 11.29
C PHE A 154 7.45 -7.66 12.32
N GLY A 155 8.02 -7.15 13.43
CA GLY A 155 8.69 -7.96 14.45
C GLY A 155 7.74 -8.88 15.23
N ALA A 156 6.46 -8.56 15.30
CA ALA A 156 5.43 -9.45 15.84
C ALA A 156 4.84 -10.39 14.79
N ALA A 157 5.29 -10.28 13.53
CA ALA A 157 4.64 -10.93 12.41
C ALA A 157 4.78 -12.45 12.46
N TYR A 158 3.89 -13.12 11.74
CA TYR A 158 3.85 -14.57 11.71
C TYR A 158 3.71 -15.08 10.30
N LEU A 159 4.56 -16.06 9.99
CA LEU A 159 4.48 -16.87 8.79
C LEU A 159 3.44 -17.95 9.03
N HIS A 160 2.43 -18.02 8.16
CA HIS A 160 1.21 -18.84 8.28
C HIS A 160 1.41 -20.36 8.59
N ASN A 161 2.64 -20.89 8.59
CA ASN A 161 2.97 -22.32 8.65
C ASN A 161 3.69 -22.82 9.94
N ALA A 162 3.78 -22.06 11.04
CA ALA A 162 4.54 -22.49 12.23
C ALA A 162 3.69 -22.58 13.51
N ALA A 163 3.11 -23.74 13.81
CA ALA A 163 2.27 -23.95 15.00
C ALA A 163 2.94 -23.51 16.31
N ALA A 164 2.45 -22.42 16.93
CA ALA A 164 2.57 -22.11 18.36
C ALA A 164 1.77 -20.85 18.71
N THR A 165 0.69 -21.03 19.47
CA THR A 165 -0.10 -20.00 20.15
C THR A 165 0.50 -19.75 21.53
N GLN A 166 1.07 -18.56 21.76
CA GLN A 166 1.26 -18.04 23.11
C GLN A 166 1.09 -16.52 23.13
N ILE A 167 0.08 -16.07 23.88
CA ILE A 167 -0.11 -14.70 24.32
C ILE A 167 1.04 -14.39 25.28
N THR A 168 2.02 -13.56 24.89
CA THR A 168 3.04 -13.08 25.84
C THR A 168 3.56 -11.70 25.44
N ASN A 169 3.71 -10.82 26.42
CA ASN A 169 4.01 -9.38 26.31
C ASN A 169 2.98 -8.59 25.47
N ILE A 170 2.02 -8.06 26.22
CA ILE A 170 0.98 -7.17 25.75
C ILE A 170 1.68 -6.01 25.01
N GLY A 171 1.48 -5.90 23.70
CA GLY A 171 1.85 -4.71 22.93
C GLY A 171 1.05 -3.51 23.42
N SER A 172 0.47 -2.73 22.51
CA SER A 172 -0.54 -1.75 22.91
C SER A 172 -1.90 -2.45 23.01
N PRO A 173 -2.38 -2.91 24.19
CA PRO A 173 -3.55 -3.80 24.32
C PRO A 173 -4.82 -3.22 23.71
N GLY A 174 -4.90 -1.88 23.64
CA GLY A 174 -6.05 -1.18 23.08
C GLY A 174 -6.30 -1.47 21.60
N TYR A 175 -5.33 -1.99 20.86
CA TYR A 175 -5.47 -2.31 19.42
C TYR A 175 -5.58 -3.81 19.15
N MET A 176 -5.55 -4.68 20.17
CA MET A 176 -5.63 -6.12 19.96
C MET A 176 -7.03 -6.55 19.51
N SER A 177 -7.10 -7.50 18.60
CA SER A 177 -8.35 -8.15 18.21
C SER A 177 -8.89 -9.11 19.28
N PRO A 178 -10.22 -9.39 19.31
CA PRO A 178 -10.81 -10.35 20.23
C PRO A 178 -10.15 -11.73 20.17
N GLU A 179 -9.86 -12.22 18.97
CA GLU A 179 -9.19 -13.50 18.78
C GLU A 179 -7.74 -13.52 19.28
N GLN A 180 -7.02 -12.38 19.24
CA GLN A 180 -5.71 -12.25 19.89
C GLN A 180 -5.80 -12.38 21.40
N LEU A 181 -6.79 -11.75 22.02
CA LEU A 181 -6.98 -11.81 23.48
C LEU A 181 -7.37 -13.22 23.95
N GLN A 182 -8.12 -13.95 23.13
CA GLN A 182 -8.57 -15.31 23.44
C GLN A 182 -7.55 -16.39 23.07
N GLY A 183 -6.44 -16.03 22.43
CA GLY A 183 -5.44 -16.98 21.96
C GLY A 183 -5.93 -17.85 20.81
N GLY A 184 -6.88 -17.35 20.03
CA GLY A 184 -7.42 -18.03 18.85
C GLY A 184 -6.46 -18.00 17.66
N THR A 185 -6.91 -18.59 16.55
CA THR A 185 -6.15 -18.57 15.29
C THR A 185 -6.18 -17.16 14.70
N LEU A 186 -4.98 -16.59 14.51
CA LEU A 186 -4.82 -15.25 13.96
C LEU A 186 -4.78 -15.31 12.43
N GLY A 187 -5.44 -14.34 11.80
CA GLY A 187 -5.50 -14.19 10.34
C GLY A 187 -5.44 -12.71 9.95
N PHE A 188 -5.62 -12.42 8.67
CA PHE A 188 -5.70 -11.02 8.17
C PHE A 188 -6.85 -10.24 8.83
N HIS A 189 -7.93 -10.92 9.22
CA HIS A 189 -9.02 -10.31 9.99
C HIS A 189 -8.53 -9.68 11.31
N SER A 190 -7.50 -10.23 11.94
CA SER A 190 -6.94 -9.70 13.19
C SER A 190 -6.28 -8.34 12.96
N ASP A 191 -5.47 -8.23 11.92
CA ASP A 191 -4.88 -6.94 11.51
C ASP A 191 -5.95 -5.95 11.04
N MET A 192 -7.01 -6.43 10.39
CA MET A 192 -8.16 -5.61 9.98
C MET A 192 -8.89 -4.99 11.19
N PHE A 193 -9.11 -5.76 12.25
CA PHE A 193 -9.69 -5.22 13.48
C PHE A 193 -8.77 -4.17 14.10
N SER A 194 -7.47 -4.46 14.20
CA SER A 194 -6.49 -3.53 14.75
C SER A 194 -6.41 -2.24 13.95
N LEU A 195 -6.43 -2.30 12.62
CA LEU A 195 -6.55 -1.11 11.77
C LEU A 195 -7.86 -0.36 12.04
N GLY A 196 -8.98 -1.08 12.27
CA GLY A 196 -10.27 -0.47 12.61
C GLY A 196 -10.18 0.37 13.89
N VAL A 197 -9.44 -0.10 14.90
CA VAL A 197 -9.16 0.66 16.12
C VAL A 197 -8.33 1.91 15.82
N VAL A 198 -7.28 1.78 14.99
CA VAL A 198 -6.44 2.92 14.56
C VAL A 198 -7.26 3.98 13.84
N LEU A 199 -8.11 3.57 12.90
CA LEU A 199 -8.94 4.50 12.11
C LEU A 199 -9.99 5.18 12.99
N TYR A 200 -10.63 4.44 13.89
CA TYR A 200 -11.56 5.02 14.86
C TYR A 200 -10.87 6.14 15.66
N GLU A 201 -9.66 5.87 16.17
CA GLU A 201 -8.90 6.83 16.96
C GLU A 201 -8.43 8.02 16.13
N LEU A 202 -8.01 7.82 14.88
CA LEU A 202 -7.63 8.92 13.98
C LEU A 202 -8.80 9.84 13.60
N PHE A 203 -10.01 9.29 13.48
CA PHE A 203 -11.19 10.08 13.10
C PHE A 203 -11.78 10.85 14.28
N THR A 204 -11.71 10.28 15.48
CA THR A 204 -12.42 10.79 16.67
C THR A 204 -11.50 11.39 17.73
N GLY A 205 -10.21 11.06 17.71
CA GLY A 205 -9.24 11.39 18.75
C GLY A 205 -9.32 10.53 20.01
N GLU A 206 -10.21 9.52 20.02
CA GLU A 206 -10.41 8.63 21.15
C GLU A 206 -10.43 7.16 20.70
N ARG A 207 -9.99 6.24 21.55
CA ARG A 207 -10.06 4.80 21.22
C ARG A 207 -11.49 4.27 21.38
N PRO A 208 -11.91 3.31 20.55
CA PRO A 208 -13.25 2.70 20.62
C PRO A 208 -13.47 1.90 21.91
N PHE A 209 -12.39 1.37 22.50
CA PHE A 209 -12.44 0.56 23.72
C PHE A 209 -11.53 1.15 24.79
N VAL A 210 -12.11 1.43 25.95
CA VAL A 210 -11.41 1.95 27.13
C VAL A 210 -11.86 1.16 28.34
N GLY A 211 -10.90 0.80 29.20
CA GLY A 211 -11.16 0.17 30.49
C GLY A 211 -10.29 0.78 31.57
N ARG A 212 -10.77 0.80 32.82
CA ARG A 212 -10.03 1.32 33.98
C ARG A 212 -8.85 0.41 34.38
N ASN A 213 -8.87 -0.83 33.91
CA ASN A 213 -7.79 -1.80 34.07
C ASN A 213 -7.77 -2.75 32.86
N MET A 214 -6.76 -3.62 32.81
CA MET A 214 -6.58 -4.57 31.70
C MET A 214 -7.72 -5.55 31.53
N ALA A 215 -8.28 -6.07 32.63
CA ALA A 215 -9.40 -7.02 32.56
C ALA A 215 -10.65 -6.37 31.98
N GLU A 216 -10.95 -5.13 32.38
CA GLU A 216 -12.06 -4.35 31.83
C GLU A 216 -11.83 -4.01 30.36
N LEU A 217 -10.61 -3.59 29.98
CA LEU A 217 -10.27 -3.33 28.57
C LEU A 217 -10.46 -4.58 27.70
N PHE A 218 -9.97 -5.74 28.15
CA PHE A 218 -10.14 -6.99 27.42
C PHE A 218 -11.62 -7.39 27.30
N SER A 219 -12.40 -7.20 28.36
CA SER A 219 -13.85 -7.42 28.31
C SER A 219 -14.53 -6.48 27.31
N MET A 220 -14.12 -5.21 27.22
CA MET A 220 -14.68 -4.25 26.27
C MET A 220 -14.36 -4.67 24.84
N ILE A 221 -13.09 -5.00 24.56
CA ILE A 221 -12.66 -5.47 23.23
C ILE A 221 -13.43 -6.73 22.82
N ALA A 222 -13.55 -7.71 23.71
CA ALA A 222 -14.14 -9.01 23.39
C ALA A 222 -15.67 -8.99 23.26
N LEU A 223 -16.39 -8.14 24.02
CA LEU A 223 -17.84 -8.30 24.21
C LEU A 223 -18.69 -7.07 23.89
N ARG A 224 -18.11 -5.88 23.78
CA ARG A 224 -18.88 -4.63 23.64
C ARG A 224 -18.62 -3.97 22.30
N ASP A 225 -19.70 -3.61 21.61
CA ASP A 225 -19.59 -2.78 20.43
C ASP A 225 -19.30 -1.33 20.84
N PRO A 226 -18.41 -0.62 20.13
CA PRO A 226 -18.14 0.77 20.40
C PRO A 226 -19.30 1.66 19.92
N LEU A 227 -19.29 2.93 20.34
CA LEU A 227 -20.16 3.92 19.71
C LEU A 227 -19.71 4.12 18.25
N PRO A 228 -20.60 4.45 17.31
CA PRO A 228 -20.19 4.84 15.96
C PRO A 228 -19.31 6.12 15.99
N PRO A 229 -18.28 6.23 15.13
CA PRO A 229 -17.45 7.44 15.03
C PRO A 229 -18.24 8.75 14.94
N SER A 230 -19.34 8.78 14.18
CA SER A 230 -20.21 9.95 14.04
C SER A 230 -20.84 10.43 15.36
N ARG A 231 -20.98 9.55 16.36
CA ARG A 231 -21.44 9.92 17.70
C ARG A 231 -20.37 10.64 18.51
N MET A 232 -19.10 10.38 18.22
CA MET A 232 -17.96 11.08 18.83
C MET A 232 -17.66 12.38 18.10
N ARG A 233 -17.82 12.39 16.77
CA ARG A 233 -17.59 13.56 15.91
C ARG A 233 -18.69 13.64 14.86
N ALA A 234 -19.67 14.50 15.11
CA ALA A 234 -20.90 14.64 14.31
C ALA A 234 -20.68 15.03 12.84
N GLU A 235 -19.52 15.58 12.50
CA GLU A 235 -19.14 15.94 11.13
C GLU A 235 -18.74 14.75 10.25
N LEU A 236 -18.53 13.56 10.85
CA LEU A 236 -18.13 12.37 10.09
C LEU A 236 -19.31 11.82 9.28
N PRO A 237 -19.12 11.51 7.97
CA PRO A 237 -20.13 10.89 7.13
C PRO A 237 -20.54 9.50 7.63
N GLU A 238 -21.79 9.10 7.37
CA GLU A 238 -22.30 7.75 7.69
C GLU A 238 -21.46 6.63 7.06
N GLY A 239 -20.79 6.91 5.94
CA GLY A 239 -19.85 5.98 5.32
C GLY A 239 -18.69 5.59 6.24
N VAL A 240 -18.21 6.51 7.09
CA VAL A 240 -17.17 6.24 8.09
C VAL A 240 -17.65 5.25 9.13
N ASP A 241 -18.87 5.43 9.64
CA ASP A 241 -19.47 4.49 10.57
C ASP A 241 -19.57 3.09 9.96
N ARG A 242 -20.04 3.00 8.70
CA ARG A 242 -20.23 1.72 8.02
C ARG A 242 -18.96 0.87 8.02
N PHE A 243 -17.84 1.40 7.51
CA PHE A 243 -16.63 0.58 7.39
C PHE A 243 -15.91 0.38 8.72
N VAL A 244 -15.83 1.40 9.58
CA VAL A 244 -15.14 1.27 10.88
C VAL A 244 -15.88 0.28 11.76
N MET A 245 -17.22 0.37 11.85
CA MET A 245 -18.00 -0.54 12.68
C MET A 245 -17.95 -1.98 12.16
N ARG A 246 -17.90 -2.18 10.83
CA ARG A 246 -17.74 -3.52 10.24
C ARG A 246 -16.35 -4.10 10.50
N MET A 247 -15.28 -3.30 10.46
CA MET A 247 -13.93 -3.74 10.85
C MET A 247 -13.86 -4.15 12.33
N LEU A 248 -14.64 -3.50 13.19
CA LEU A 248 -14.68 -3.72 14.64
C LEU A 248 -15.65 -4.82 15.09
N GLN A 249 -16.24 -5.58 14.17
CA GLN A 249 -17.05 -6.75 14.50
C GLN A 249 -16.24 -7.77 15.29
N LYS A 250 -16.89 -8.39 16.27
CA LYS A 250 -16.20 -9.27 17.23
C LYS A 250 -15.79 -10.58 16.59
N LYS A 251 -16.65 -11.13 15.74
CA LYS A 251 -16.34 -12.34 14.99
C LYS A 251 -15.60 -11.99 13.69
N PRO A 252 -14.48 -12.67 13.38
CA PRO A 252 -13.71 -12.42 12.15
C PRO A 252 -14.53 -12.50 10.87
N ASP A 253 -15.43 -13.47 10.76
CA ASP A 253 -16.30 -13.74 9.61
C ASP A 253 -17.41 -12.70 9.39
N GLU A 254 -17.68 -11.85 10.37
CA GLU A 254 -18.62 -10.73 10.25
C GLU A 254 -17.93 -9.43 9.74
N ARG A 255 -16.60 -9.44 9.59
CA ARG A 255 -15.80 -8.32 9.05
C ARG A 255 -15.82 -8.35 7.50
N TYR A 256 -14.87 -7.69 6.84
CA TYR A 256 -14.72 -7.80 5.39
C TYR A 256 -13.98 -9.10 5.03
N PRO A 257 -14.43 -9.84 4.00
CA PRO A 257 -13.83 -11.09 3.58
C PRO A 257 -12.45 -10.89 2.91
N SER A 258 -12.09 -9.66 2.54
CA SER A 258 -10.77 -9.31 2.02
C SER A 258 -10.43 -7.84 2.28
N TRP A 259 -9.13 -7.52 2.25
CA TRP A 259 -8.67 -6.13 2.26
C TRP A 259 -9.12 -5.35 1.02
N ALA A 260 -9.27 -6.01 -0.13
CA ALA A 260 -9.75 -5.40 -1.36
C ALA A 260 -11.19 -4.88 -1.22
N GLU A 261 -12.09 -5.67 -0.59
CA GLU A 261 -13.46 -5.21 -0.33
C GLU A 261 -13.51 -4.05 0.66
N LEU A 262 -12.68 -4.09 1.71
CA LEU A 262 -12.56 -2.96 2.63
C LEU A 262 -12.05 -1.71 1.90
N ALA A 263 -11.02 -1.84 1.06
CA ALA A 263 -10.43 -0.75 0.32
C ALA A 263 -11.44 -0.09 -0.64
N LEU A 264 -12.31 -0.89 -1.29
CA LEU A 264 -13.41 -0.38 -2.10
C LEU A 264 -14.40 0.45 -1.27
N ASP A 265 -14.80 -0.05 -0.10
CA ASP A 265 -15.76 0.65 0.76
C ASP A 265 -15.16 1.98 1.29
N ILE A 266 -13.88 1.98 1.67
CA ILE A 266 -13.14 3.20 2.05
C ILE A 266 -13.07 4.19 0.87
N ALA A 267 -12.79 3.70 -0.34
CA ALA A 267 -12.68 4.54 -1.54
C ALA A 267 -14.02 5.21 -1.91
N ASP A 268 -15.14 4.52 -1.70
CA ASP A 268 -16.48 5.08 -1.92
C ASP A 268 -16.75 6.27 -0.99
N VAL A 269 -16.31 6.21 0.27
CA VAL A 269 -16.41 7.33 1.21
C VAL A 269 -15.49 8.48 0.84
N GLY A 270 -14.25 8.19 0.43
CA GLY A 270 -13.30 9.21 -0.05
C GLY A 270 -13.81 9.95 -1.29
N SER A 271 -14.62 9.29 -2.12
CA SER A 271 -15.22 9.87 -3.32
C SER A 271 -16.33 10.91 -3.01
N LEU A 272 -16.93 10.86 -1.82
CA LEU A 272 -17.99 11.78 -1.38
C LEU A 272 -17.44 13.17 -0.98
N GLY A 273 -16.12 13.30 -0.82
CA GLY A 273 -15.44 14.50 -0.29
C GLY A 273 -14.38 15.10 -1.22
N MET A 274 -14.71 15.33 -2.50
CA MET A 274 -13.99 16.22 -3.43
C MET A 274 -12.44 16.25 -3.39
N PHE A 275 -11.79 15.48 -4.28
CA PHE A 275 -10.53 15.91 -4.89
C PHE A 275 -10.83 16.59 -6.23
N ARG A 276 -11.00 17.91 -6.25
CA ARG A 276 -11.31 18.61 -7.52
C ARG A 276 -10.15 18.69 -8.51
N ASN A 277 -8.88 18.50 -8.06
CA ASN A 277 -7.71 18.58 -8.94
C ASN A 277 -6.71 17.41 -8.87
N ALA A 278 -6.65 16.65 -7.77
CA ALA A 278 -5.80 15.45 -7.68
C ALA A 278 -6.63 14.19 -7.96
N ILE A 279 -6.07 13.22 -8.69
CA ILE A 279 -6.71 11.92 -8.90
C ILE A 279 -6.28 11.05 -7.71
N PRO A 280 -7.19 10.58 -6.84
CA PRO A 280 -6.85 9.80 -5.67
C PRO A 280 -6.14 8.50 -6.04
N ASP A 281 -5.20 8.05 -5.21
CA ASP A 281 -4.50 6.78 -5.43
C ASP A 281 -5.47 5.58 -5.52
N SER A 282 -6.60 5.63 -4.81
CA SER A 282 -7.67 4.64 -4.93
C SER A 282 -8.31 4.61 -6.31
N GLU A 283 -8.59 5.78 -6.89
CA GLU A 283 -9.12 5.89 -8.25
C GLU A 283 -8.07 5.44 -9.28
N ARG A 284 -6.80 5.82 -9.10
CA ARG A 284 -5.69 5.40 -9.97
C ARG A 284 -5.52 3.87 -9.97
N PHE A 285 -5.50 3.27 -8.78
CA PHE A 285 -5.36 1.84 -8.61
C PHE A 285 -6.54 1.09 -9.23
N ALA A 286 -7.78 1.48 -8.88
CA ALA A 286 -8.98 0.87 -9.43
C ALA A 286 -9.06 1.03 -10.96
N ALA A 287 -8.62 2.18 -11.49
CA ALA A 287 -8.53 2.43 -12.92
C ALA A 287 -7.62 1.42 -13.62
N LEU A 288 -6.36 1.25 -13.18
CA LEU A 288 -5.45 0.28 -13.80
C LEU A 288 -5.92 -1.16 -13.60
N ARG A 289 -6.49 -1.48 -12.45
CA ARG A 289 -6.95 -2.86 -12.16
C ARG A 289 -8.11 -3.31 -13.05
N ARG A 290 -8.91 -2.37 -13.56
CA ARG A 290 -10.01 -2.62 -14.52
C ARG A 290 -9.54 -2.84 -15.96
N ILE A 291 -8.27 -2.58 -16.26
CA ILE A 291 -7.71 -2.72 -17.61
C ILE A 291 -7.49 -4.22 -17.91
N PRO A 292 -8.16 -4.79 -18.93
CA PRO A 292 -8.11 -6.24 -19.18
C PRO A 292 -6.71 -6.80 -19.41
N ILE A 293 -5.88 -6.07 -20.17
CA ILE A 293 -4.50 -6.44 -20.47
C ILE A 293 -3.63 -6.49 -19.20
N LEU A 294 -3.97 -5.74 -18.15
CA LEU A 294 -3.24 -5.72 -16.87
C LEU A 294 -3.79 -6.74 -15.86
N ALA A 295 -4.83 -7.50 -16.20
CA ALA A 295 -5.41 -8.50 -15.30
C ALA A 295 -4.42 -9.55 -14.75
N PRO A 296 -3.36 -9.96 -15.49
CA PRO A 296 -2.36 -10.90 -14.96
C PRO A 296 -1.44 -10.32 -13.88
N LEU A 297 -1.35 -8.98 -13.77
CA LEU A 297 -0.45 -8.34 -12.80
C LEU A 297 -1.02 -8.47 -11.38
N SER A 298 -0.12 -8.62 -10.43
CA SER A 298 -0.41 -8.56 -9.01
C SER A 298 -0.65 -7.12 -8.54
N ASP A 299 -1.35 -6.96 -7.42
CA ASP A 299 -1.67 -5.63 -6.87
C ASP A 299 -0.41 -4.77 -6.58
N PRO A 300 0.74 -5.31 -6.12
CA PRO A 300 1.99 -4.54 -6.01
C PRO A 300 2.49 -4.02 -7.36
N GLU A 301 2.45 -4.85 -8.40
CA GLU A 301 2.86 -4.44 -9.73
C GLU A 301 1.92 -3.34 -10.25
N ILE A 302 0.62 -3.44 -9.98
CA ILE A 302 -0.34 -2.36 -10.28
C ILE A 302 0.00 -1.08 -9.52
N TRP A 303 0.41 -1.16 -8.25
CA TRP A 303 0.86 0.01 -7.49
C TRP A 303 2.14 0.63 -8.07
N GLU A 304 3.10 -0.20 -8.49
CA GLU A 304 4.28 0.27 -9.21
C GLU A 304 3.87 1.04 -10.48
N LEU A 305 2.88 0.54 -11.23
CA LEU A 305 2.34 1.24 -12.39
C LEU A 305 1.61 2.53 -12.04
N VAL A 306 0.83 2.55 -10.94
CA VAL A 306 0.17 3.76 -10.45
C VAL A 306 1.19 4.87 -10.21
N TYR A 307 2.32 4.54 -9.59
CA TYR A 307 3.37 5.51 -9.26
C TYR A 307 4.30 5.83 -10.42
N ALA A 308 4.49 4.91 -11.36
CA ALA A 308 5.23 5.17 -12.59
C ALA A 308 4.45 6.06 -13.58
N ALA A 309 3.11 6.08 -13.49
CA ALA A 309 2.26 6.83 -14.40
C ALA A 309 2.10 8.32 -14.01
N GLN A 310 2.03 9.16 -15.03
CA GLN A 310 1.53 10.53 -14.95
C GLN A 310 0.02 10.53 -15.17
N TRP A 311 -0.74 10.94 -14.15
CA TRP A 311 -2.19 10.90 -14.16
C TRP A 311 -2.80 12.26 -14.48
N ARG A 312 -3.75 12.30 -15.42
CA ARG A 312 -4.47 13.52 -15.79
C ARG A 312 -5.94 13.27 -16.10
N ARG A 313 -6.81 14.18 -15.64
CA ARG A 313 -8.18 14.31 -16.16
C ARG A 313 -8.14 15.24 -17.35
N VAL A 314 -8.75 14.83 -18.45
CA VAL A 314 -8.82 15.61 -19.69
C VAL A 314 -10.27 15.75 -20.11
N GLN A 315 -10.59 16.88 -20.74
CA GLN A 315 -11.93 17.12 -21.27
C GLN A 315 -12.10 16.42 -22.63
N ALA A 316 -13.34 16.29 -23.08
CA ALA A 316 -13.63 15.92 -24.47
C ALA A 316 -12.88 16.83 -25.46
N ARG A 317 -12.48 16.26 -26.60
CA ARG A 317 -11.69 16.93 -27.67
C ARG A 317 -10.27 17.32 -27.26
N THR A 318 -9.72 16.66 -26.24
CA THR A 318 -8.30 16.81 -25.88
C THR A 318 -7.46 15.88 -26.76
N VAL A 319 -6.52 16.45 -27.50
CA VAL A 319 -5.56 15.66 -28.30
C VAL A 319 -4.47 15.11 -27.38
N LEU A 320 -4.35 13.79 -27.34
CA LEU A 320 -3.42 13.08 -26.45
C LEU A 320 -2.07 12.81 -27.12
N MET A 321 -2.07 12.64 -28.44
CA MET A 321 -0.87 12.56 -29.29
C MET A 321 -1.24 12.92 -30.73
N ARG A 322 -0.34 13.51 -31.52
CA ARG A 322 -0.57 13.78 -32.95
C ARG A 322 0.29 12.91 -33.85
N GLU A 323 -0.26 12.56 -35.01
CA GLU A 323 0.50 11.92 -36.09
C GLU A 323 1.72 12.78 -36.47
N GLY A 324 2.88 12.15 -36.63
CA GLY A 324 4.13 12.80 -36.98
C GLY A 324 4.92 13.39 -35.80
N GLU A 325 4.32 13.53 -34.61
CA GLU A 325 5.06 13.95 -33.42
C GLU A 325 6.04 12.86 -32.97
N GLU A 326 7.19 13.28 -32.47
CA GLU A 326 8.09 12.41 -31.71
C GLU A 326 7.54 12.25 -30.29
N GLY A 327 7.51 11.03 -29.78
CA GLY A 327 7.03 10.79 -28.43
C GLY A 327 7.04 9.31 -28.06
N GLY A 328 7.67 8.98 -26.94
CA GLY A 328 7.84 7.60 -26.49
C GLY A 328 6.85 7.16 -25.41
N SER A 329 5.78 7.91 -25.13
CA SER A 329 4.83 7.56 -24.05
C SER A 329 3.84 6.47 -24.47
N LEU A 330 3.51 5.57 -23.54
CA LEU A 330 2.39 4.63 -23.59
C LEU A 330 1.22 5.22 -22.79
N TYR A 331 -0.01 5.09 -23.29
CA TYR A 331 -1.19 5.62 -22.61
C TYR A 331 -2.20 4.52 -22.35
N PHE A 332 -2.80 4.57 -21.16
CA PHE A 332 -3.99 3.79 -20.82
C PHE A 332 -5.17 4.73 -20.58
N LEU A 333 -6.30 4.41 -21.21
CA LEU A 333 -7.56 5.13 -21.08
C LEU A 333 -8.36 4.53 -19.92
N ALA A 334 -8.23 5.10 -18.73
CA ALA A 334 -8.88 4.59 -17.53
C ALA A 334 -10.40 4.77 -17.55
N THR A 335 -10.87 5.91 -18.04
CA THR A 335 -12.28 6.22 -18.26
C THR A 335 -12.45 7.04 -19.53
N GLY A 336 -13.66 7.09 -20.05
CA GLY A 336 -14.00 7.84 -21.26
C GLY A 336 -13.64 7.11 -22.55
N ASP A 337 -13.83 7.82 -23.66
CA ASP A 337 -13.64 7.31 -25.01
C ASP A 337 -12.69 8.23 -25.79
N ALA A 338 -11.98 7.67 -26.77
CA ALA A 338 -11.13 8.41 -27.69
C ALA A 338 -11.23 7.87 -29.12
N THR A 339 -10.81 8.65 -30.09
CA THR A 339 -10.70 8.24 -31.50
C THR A 339 -9.25 8.26 -31.93
N VAL A 340 -8.90 7.30 -32.79
CA VAL A 340 -7.59 7.22 -33.42
C VAL A 340 -7.78 7.47 -34.91
N THR A 341 -7.15 8.52 -35.41
CA THR A 341 -7.24 8.95 -36.81
C THR A 341 -5.86 8.97 -37.47
N LYS A 342 -5.79 8.65 -38.76
CA LYS A 342 -4.58 8.77 -39.57
C LYS A 342 -4.92 9.48 -40.86
N GLN A 343 -4.19 10.55 -41.18
CA GLN A 343 -4.46 11.42 -42.33
C GLN A 343 -5.94 11.87 -42.38
N GLY A 344 -6.54 12.14 -41.22
CA GLY A 344 -7.95 12.53 -41.08
C GLY A 344 -8.97 11.40 -41.21
N ARG A 345 -8.56 10.16 -41.52
CA ARG A 345 -9.45 9.00 -41.58
C ARG A 345 -9.52 8.29 -40.24
N LEU A 346 -10.73 7.99 -39.76
CA LEU A 346 -10.95 7.20 -38.54
C LEU A 346 -10.42 5.77 -38.73
N LEU A 347 -9.46 5.38 -37.90
CA LEU A 347 -8.90 4.03 -37.87
C LEU A 347 -9.57 3.17 -36.79
N ASN A 348 -9.75 3.74 -35.60
CA ASN A 348 -10.31 3.02 -34.47
C ASN A 348 -10.99 3.98 -33.47
N MET A 349 -11.87 3.44 -32.63
CA MET A 349 -12.43 4.12 -31.46
C MET A 349 -12.00 3.36 -30.22
N LEU A 350 -11.28 4.04 -29.32
CA LEU A 350 -10.80 3.53 -28.05
C LEU A 350 -11.86 3.74 -26.97
N ARG A 351 -12.06 2.72 -26.14
CA ARG A 351 -12.94 2.72 -24.98
C ARG A 351 -12.15 2.65 -23.68
N ALA A 352 -12.82 2.97 -22.57
CA ALA A 352 -12.27 2.76 -21.23
C ALA A 352 -11.75 1.31 -21.07
N GLY A 353 -10.53 1.19 -20.54
CA GLY A 353 -9.81 -0.09 -20.43
C GLY A 353 -8.88 -0.39 -21.60
N GLU A 354 -8.85 0.43 -22.66
CA GLU A 354 -7.92 0.26 -23.77
C GLU A 354 -6.65 1.13 -23.63
N TYR A 355 -5.65 0.82 -24.45
CA TYR A 355 -4.35 1.49 -24.46
C TYR A 355 -3.91 1.83 -25.88
N PHE A 356 -3.01 2.82 -25.99
CA PHE A 356 -2.47 3.31 -27.27
C PHE A 356 -1.08 3.94 -27.10
N GLY A 357 -0.38 4.15 -28.22
CA GLY A 357 0.96 4.73 -28.25
C GLY A 357 2.09 3.73 -28.07
N GLU A 358 1.76 2.44 -28.04
CA GLU A 358 2.64 1.30 -27.82
C GLU A 358 3.76 1.16 -28.85
N MET A 359 3.50 1.50 -30.12
CA MET A 359 4.52 1.37 -31.18
C MET A 359 5.71 2.30 -30.96
N ALA A 360 5.43 3.56 -30.60
CA ALA A 360 6.48 4.53 -30.32
C ALA A 360 7.15 4.21 -28.97
N TYR A 361 6.39 3.74 -27.98
CA TYR A 361 6.94 3.30 -26.69
C TYR A 361 7.93 2.12 -26.84
N MET A 362 7.57 1.08 -27.58
CA MET A 362 8.42 -0.11 -27.80
C MET A 362 9.70 0.16 -28.60
N LYS A 363 9.74 1.29 -29.30
CA LYS A 363 10.90 1.74 -30.07
C LYS A 363 11.59 2.93 -29.40
N ASP A 364 11.37 3.15 -28.11
CA ASP A 364 11.97 4.26 -27.33
C ASP A 364 11.79 5.64 -27.99
N GLY A 365 10.65 5.86 -28.66
CA GLY A 365 10.34 7.11 -29.38
C GLY A 365 11.06 7.27 -30.72
N LEU A 366 11.84 6.29 -31.19
CA LEU A 366 12.59 6.35 -32.45
C LEU A 366 11.71 6.32 -33.71
N ILE A 367 10.40 6.09 -33.56
CA ILE A 367 9.44 6.15 -34.65
C ILE A 367 8.42 7.23 -34.32
N PRO A 368 8.14 8.17 -35.26
CA PRO A 368 7.10 9.17 -35.05
C PRO A 368 5.73 8.51 -34.90
N ARG A 369 4.85 9.16 -34.14
CA ARG A 369 3.47 8.71 -33.93
C ARG A 369 2.79 8.47 -35.28
N GLN A 370 2.19 7.30 -35.41
CA GLN A 370 1.58 6.84 -36.67
C GLN A 370 0.12 7.31 -36.86
N ALA A 371 -0.46 7.89 -35.83
CA ALA A 371 -1.85 8.32 -35.79
C ALA A 371 -2.04 9.40 -34.70
N THR A 372 -3.09 10.18 -34.84
CA THR A 372 -3.56 11.14 -33.83
C THR A 372 -4.58 10.45 -32.94
N ALA A 373 -4.46 10.59 -31.61
CA ALA A 373 -5.49 10.18 -30.67
C ALA A 373 -6.12 11.40 -29.99
N GLU A 374 -7.44 11.48 -30.01
CA GLU A 374 -8.21 12.59 -29.44
C GLU A 374 -9.39 12.04 -28.64
N THR A 375 -9.60 12.55 -27.42
CA THR A 375 -10.74 12.13 -26.58
C THR A 375 -12.06 12.59 -27.17
N THR A 376 -13.09 11.75 -27.10
CA THR A 376 -14.47 12.10 -27.49
C THR A 376 -15.34 12.45 -26.29
N THR A 377 -14.95 12.01 -25.09
CA THR A 377 -15.59 12.36 -23.82
C THR A 377 -14.54 12.89 -22.84
N ASP A 378 -14.99 13.40 -21.69
CA ASP A 378 -14.09 13.56 -20.55
C ASP A 378 -13.49 12.21 -20.18
N ALA A 379 -12.21 12.20 -19.84
CA ALA A 379 -11.44 10.97 -19.67
C ALA A 379 -10.39 11.11 -18.55
N LEU A 380 -10.11 9.99 -17.90
CA LEU A 380 -8.97 9.81 -17.02
C LEU A 380 -7.88 9.05 -17.77
N ILE A 381 -6.66 9.59 -17.79
CA ILE A 381 -5.53 9.03 -18.53
C ILE A 381 -4.39 8.70 -17.57
N ALA A 382 -3.83 7.50 -17.72
CA ALA A 382 -2.52 7.14 -17.18
C ALA A 382 -1.49 7.17 -18.33
N GLU A 383 -0.60 8.14 -18.30
CA GLU A 383 0.51 8.28 -19.24
C GLU A 383 1.78 7.69 -18.64
N PHE A 384 2.46 6.82 -19.37
CA PHE A 384 3.74 6.23 -19.02
C PHE A 384 4.80 6.77 -19.99
N PRO A 385 5.54 7.83 -19.60
CA PRO A 385 6.63 8.34 -20.41
C PRO A 385 7.71 7.28 -20.70
N ALA A 386 8.53 7.54 -21.71
CA ALA A 386 9.67 6.68 -22.01
C ALA A 386 10.56 6.51 -20.76
N GLY A 387 10.83 5.27 -20.39
CA GLY A 387 11.63 4.94 -19.21
C GLY A 387 10.88 4.96 -17.88
N ALA A 388 9.60 5.34 -17.82
CA ALA A 388 8.81 5.30 -16.59
C ALA A 388 8.74 3.87 -16.02
N LEU A 389 8.51 2.87 -16.88
CA LEU A 389 8.50 1.47 -16.46
C LEU A 389 9.89 0.95 -16.07
N LYS A 390 11.00 1.60 -16.46
CA LYS A 390 12.35 1.16 -16.07
C LYS A 390 12.59 1.33 -14.56
N GLN A 391 11.78 2.15 -13.89
CA GLN A 391 11.82 2.34 -12.44
C GLN A 391 11.01 1.29 -11.67
N ALA A 392 10.14 0.54 -12.37
CA ALA A 392 9.39 -0.56 -11.78
C ALA A 392 10.28 -1.79 -11.59
N SER A 393 9.83 -2.75 -10.78
CA SER A 393 10.50 -4.03 -10.60
C SER A 393 10.61 -4.81 -11.91
N THR A 394 11.60 -5.69 -12.01
CA THR A 394 11.79 -6.53 -13.21
C THR A 394 10.56 -7.40 -13.51
N ASN A 395 9.86 -7.87 -12.48
CA ASN A 395 8.62 -8.64 -12.63
C ASN A 395 7.51 -7.79 -13.23
N CYS A 396 7.29 -6.58 -12.70
CA CYS A 396 6.32 -5.63 -13.25
C CYS A 396 6.63 -5.30 -14.72
N GLN A 397 7.91 -5.01 -15.03
CA GLN A 397 8.36 -4.74 -16.39
C GLN A 397 8.06 -5.91 -17.35
N LEU A 398 8.39 -7.14 -16.93
CA LEU A 398 8.15 -8.34 -17.73
C LEU A 398 6.65 -8.62 -17.90
N GLY A 399 5.87 -8.42 -16.83
CA GLY A 399 4.42 -8.57 -16.83
C GLY A 399 3.76 -7.64 -17.84
N VAL A 400 4.10 -6.35 -17.81
CA VAL A 400 3.58 -5.37 -18.78
C VAL A 400 4.04 -5.69 -20.20
N ALA A 401 5.32 -6.03 -20.40
CA ALA A 401 5.85 -6.36 -21.72
C ALA A 401 5.14 -7.58 -22.34
N THR A 402 4.92 -8.63 -21.53
CA THR A 402 4.22 -9.85 -21.95
C THR A 402 2.75 -9.55 -22.30
N ALA A 403 2.08 -8.78 -21.45
CA ALA A 403 0.71 -8.34 -21.64
C ALA A 403 0.55 -7.54 -22.95
N LEU A 404 1.45 -6.58 -23.22
CA LEU A 404 1.45 -5.80 -24.46
C LEU A 404 1.72 -6.66 -25.70
N LEU A 405 2.64 -7.62 -25.59
CA LEU A 405 2.97 -8.53 -26.68
C LEU A 405 1.78 -9.41 -27.06
N HIS A 406 1.10 -10.02 -26.08
CA HIS A 406 -0.10 -10.82 -26.35
C HIS A 406 -1.20 -9.99 -27.01
N SER A 407 -1.47 -8.79 -26.50
CA SER A 407 -2.51 -7.94 -27.08
C SER A 407 -2.15 -7.44 -28.50
N LEU A 408 -0.87 -7.18 -28.78
CA LEU A 408 -0.43 -6.84 -30.14
C LEU A 408 -0.60 -8.01 -31.12
N VAL A 409 -0.31 -9.23 -30.69
CA VAL A 409 -0.53 -10.44 -31.50
C VAL A 409 -2.02 -10.62 -31.81
N GLU A 410 -2.90 -10.43 -30.83
CA GLU A 410 -4.36 -10.48 -31.04
C GLU A 410 -4.85 -9.38 -31.99
N ARG A 411 -4.37 -8.14 -31.81
CA ARG A 411 -4.70 -7.02 -32.71
C ARG A 411 -4.24 -7.27 -34.14
N LEU A 412 -3.06 -7.87 -34.32
CA LEU A 412 -2.52 -8.23 -35.64
C LEU A 412 -3.39 -9.31 -36.30
N ALA A 413 -3.73 -10.38 -35.56
CA ALA A 413 -4.61 -11.44 -36.07
C ALA A 413 -5.99 -10.90 -36.51
N LEU A 414 -6.59 -10.00 -35.70
CA LEU A 414 -7.85 -9.34 -36.05
C LEU A 414 -7.72 -8.42 -37.27
N SER A 415 -6.58 -7.76 -37.45
CA SER A 415 -6.31 -6.94 -38.62
C SER A 415 -6.19 -7.79 -39.89
N ASP A 416 -5.47 -8.92 -39.82
CA ASP A 416 -5.31 -9.85 -40.95
C ASP A 416 -6.66 -10.45 -41.38
N GLU A 417 -7.53 -10.82 -40.42
CA GLU A 417 -8.89 -11.26 -40.73
C GLU A 417 -9.74 -10.19 -41.40
N ARG A 418 -9.60 -8.91 -40.98
CA ARG A 418 -10.32 -7.79 -41.58
C ARG A 418 -9.86 -7.53 -43.02
N ILE A 419 -8.56 -7.63 -43.28
CA ILE A 419 -7.99 -7.48 -44.62
C ILE A 419 -8.44 -8.63 -45.53
N ALA A 420 -8.47 -9.86 -45.01
CA ALA A 420 -8.92 -11.04 -45.77
C ALA A 420 -10.43 -11.01 -46.12
N ARG A 421 -11.25 -10.21 -45.42
CA ARG A 421 -12.70 -10.08 -45.67
C ARG A 421 -13.08 -8.92 -46.58
N VAL A 422 -12.15 -8.12 -47.11
CA VAL A 422 -12.46 -7.07 -48.08
C VAL A 422 -12.72 -7.73 -49.44
N PRO A 423 -13.96 -7.69 -49.99
CA PRO A 423 -14.20 -8.17 -51.35
C PRO A 423 -13.45 -7.27 -52.33
N THR A 424 -12.67 -7.88 -53.24
CA THR A 424 -11.98 -7.20 -54.35
C THR A 424 -12.93 -6.46 -55.27
#